data_AF-A0A1G2ZD73-F1
#
_entry.id   AF-A0A1G2ZD73-F1
#
_cell.length_a   1.000
_cell.length_b   1.000
_cell.length_c   1.000
_cell.angle_alpha   90.00
_cell.angle_beta   90.00
_cell.angle_gamma   90.00
#
_symmetry.space_group_name_H-M   'P 1'
#
loop_
_entity.id
_entity.type
_entity.pdbx_description
1 polymer ?
#
loop_
_entity_poly.entity_id
_entity_poly.type
_entity_poly.pdbx_seq_one_letter_code
_entity_poly.pdbx_strand_id
1 'polypeptide(L)'
;MITSGPTRQYLDPVRYLTNASSGRMGAALAAAAVKAGHNVVVVSGPVDVEYPELAEVISVISTEEMLEACLEVFPACDGLIAVAAPCDYRPVVVASEKIRKTGHPLQLHLIETPDVVARLAEIKESQWMVAFAMETDDVRMRALQKLERKSCDLIVANGPGAIHAPEIDAELIDAKGTTVAVLSGPKQRVAKEIFRIIQERLLVA
;
A
#
# COMPACT_ATOMS: atom_id res chain seq x y z
N MET A 1 -4.12 9.74 -5.64
CA MET A 1 -4.49 8.32 -5.49
C MET A 1 -3.94 7.74 -4.19
N ILE A 2 -4.65 6.79 -3.57
CA ILE A 2 -4.19 6.01 -2.42
C ILE A 2 -4.40 4.52 -2.72
N THR A 3 -3.37 3.68 -2.61
CA THR A 3 -3.59 2.21 -2.63
C THR A 3 -3.81 1.71 -1.21
N SER A 4 -4.78 0.83 -0.97
CA SER A 4 -5.09 0.31 0.36
C SER A 4 -5.42 -1.18 0.38
N GLY A 5 -5.43 -1.75 1.59
CA GLY A 5 -5.77 -3.17 1.81
C GLY A 5 -4.71 -4.16 1.34
N PRO A 6 -4.91 -5.46 1.61
CA PRO A 6 -4.10 -6.53 1.05
C PRO A 6 -4.67 -6.98 -0.30
N THR A 7 -3.87 -7.67 -1.11
CA THR A 7 -4.40 -8.42 -2.27
C THR A 7 -4.56 -9.88 -1.91
N ARG A 8 -5.32 -10.63 -2.71
CA ARG A 8 -5.54 -12.07 -2.58
C ARG A 8 -5.07 -12.80 -3.84
N GLN A 9 -4.17 -13.76 -3.67
CA GLN A 9 -3.67 -14.62 -4.73
C GLN A 9 -4.24 -16.03 -4.55
N TYR A 10 -5.24 -16.38 -5.36
CA TYR A 10 -6.04 -17.58 -5.16
C TYR A 10 -5.26 -18.87 -5.48
N LEU A 11 -5.42 -19.89 -4.63
CA LEU A 11 -4.93 -21.25 -4.83
C LEU A 11 -5.98 -22.10 -5.56
N ASP A 12 -7.25 -21.88 -5.20
CA ASP A 12 -8.46 -22.53 -5.71
C ASP A 12 -9.65 -21.60 -5.45
N PRO A 13 -10.92 -21.91 -5.82
CA PRO A 13 -12.04 -20.98 -5.65
C PRO A 13 -12.38 -20.57 -4.19
N VAL A 14 -11.73 -21.17 -3.19
CA VAL A 14 -12.04 -20.99 -1.76
C VAL A 14 -10.84 -20.43 -0.98
N ARG A 15 -9.61 -20.77 -1.37
CA ARG A 15 -8.38 -20.42 -0.64
C ARG A 15 -7.51 -19.46 -1.42
N TYR A 16 -6.83 -18.58 -0.70
CA TYR A 16 -5.91 -17.61 -1.26
C TYR A 16 -4.75 -17.32 -0.29
N LEU A 17 -3.65 -16.82 -0.83
CA LEU A 17 -2.57 -16.17 -0.10
C LEU A 17 -2.91 -14.68 0.03
N THR A 18 -2.69 -14.09 1.22
CA THR A 18 -2.94 -12.68 1.49
C THR A 18 -1.98 -12.16 2.54
N ASN A 19 -1.72 -10.86 2.53
CA ASN A 19 -1.04 -10.17 3.62
C ASN A 19 -2.02 -9.75 4.72
N ALA A 20 -1.54 -9.54 5.94
CA ALA A 20 -2.35 -9.21 7.12
C ALA A 20 -2.71 -7.71 7.22
N SER A 21 -2.90 -7.02 6.09
CA SER A 21 -3.31 -5.61 6.11
C SER A 21 -4.77 -5.48 6.50
N SER A 22 -5.06 -4.57 7.42
CA SER A 22 -6.44 -4.25 7.84
C SER A 22 -7.07 -3.08 7.07
N GLY A 23 -6.35 -2.44 6.14
CA GLY A 23 -6.83 -1.24 5.42
C GLY A 23 -6.95 0.04 6.24
N ARG A 24 -6.98 -0.04 7.59
CA ARG A 24 -7.21 1.11 8.49
C ARG A 24 -6.30 2.31 8.27
N MET A 25 -5.03 2.09 7.92
CA MET A 25 -4.12 3.20 7.65
C MET A 25 -4.50 3.94 6.36
N GLY A 26 -4.86 3.21 5.29
CA GLY A 26 -5.34 3.82 4.06
C GLY A 26 -6.67 4.54 4.22
N ALA A 27 -7.61 3.98 4.99
CA ALA A 27 -8.86 4.67 5.32
C ALA A 27 -8.61 5.98 6.11
N ALA A 28 -7.70 5.95 7.07
CA ALA A 28 -7.31 7.15 7.83
C ALA A 28 -6.63 8.21 6.95
N LEU A 29 -5.78 7.81 6.01
CA LEU A 29 -5.13 8.72 5.04
C LEU A 29 -6.15 9.31 4.05
N ALA A 30 -7.07 8.50 3.54
CA ALA A 30 -8.16 8.97 2.69
C ALA A 30 -9.03 10.01 3.42
N ALA A 31 -9.39 9.76 4.67
CA ALA A 31 -10.14 10.70 5.50
C ALA A 31 -9.38 12.01 5.73
N ALA A 32 -8.07 11.94 5.97
CA ALA A 32 -7.24 13.13 6.13
C ALA A 32 -7.18 13.97 4.85
N ALA A 33 -6.99 13.32 3.70
CA ALA A 33 -6.90 13.96 2.39
C ALA A 33 -8.23 14.62 1.98
N VAL A 34 -9.35 13.89 2.11
CA VAL A 34 -10.69 14.44 1.84
C VAL A 34 -10.99 15.63 2.75
N LYS A 35 -10.68 15.53 4.05
CA LYS A 35 -10.92 16.63 5.00
C LYS A 35 -10.09 17.88 4.67
N ALA A 36 -8.94 17.70 4.04
CA ALA A 36 -8.10 18.79 3.57
C ALA A 36 -8.52 19.35 2.19
N GLY A 37 -9.63 18.87 1.61
CA GLY A 37 -10.23 19.39 0.38
C GLY A 37 -9.73 18.75 -0.91
N HIS A 38 -9.04 17.61 -0.84
CA HIS A 38 -8.51 16.92 -2.02
C HIS A 38 -9.49 15.92 -2.61
N ASN A 39 -9.45 15.75 -3.93
CA ASN A 39 -10.11 14.64 -4.61
C ASN A 39 -9.32 13.36 -4.35
N VAL A 40 -9.99 12.31 -3.87
CA VAL A 40 -9.32 11.07 -3.46
C VAL A 40 -9.90 9.89 -4.22
N VAL A 41 -9.05 9.20 -4.97
CA VAL A 41 -9.31 7.85 -5.48
C VAL A 41 -8.54 6.85 -4.63
N VAL A 42 -9.24 5.82 -4.15
CA VAL A 42 -8.68 4.71 -3.39
C VAL A 42 -8.77 3.43 -4.22
N VAL A 43 -7.63 2.86 -4.59
CA VAL A 43 -7.58 1.49 -5.13
C VAL A 43 -7.40 0.53 -3.97
N SER A 44 -8.44 -0.23 -3.63
CA SER A 44 -8.48 -1.01 -2.39
C SER A 44 -8.63 -2.50 -2.64
N GLY A 45 -7.72 -3.27 -2.05
CA GLY A 45 -7.90 -4.70 -1.89
C GLY A 45 -8.90 -5.07 -0.78
N PRO A 46 -9.23 -6.35 -0.57
CA PRO A 46 -10.35 -6.74 0.29
C PRO A 46 -10.13 -6.42 1.78
N VAL A 47 -10.94 -5.52 2.33
CA VAL A 47 -10.91 -5.06 3.74
C VAL A 47 -12.31 -4.71 4.24
N ASP A 48 -12.50 -4.75 5.57
CA ASP A 48 -13.79 -4.40 6.22
C ASP A 48 -13.85 -2.94 6.71
N VAL A 49 -12.94 -2.07 6.22
CA VAL A 49 -12.93 -0.65 6.61
C VAL A 49 -13.80 0.18 5.70
N GLU A 50 -14.46 1.18 6.28
CA GLU A 50 -15.17 2.21 5.52
C GLU A 50 -14.20 3.32 5.10
N TYR A 51 -14.27 3.68 3.81
CA TYR A 51 -13.61 4.88 3.28
C TYR A 51 -14.59 6.07 3.32
N PRO A 52 -14.10 7.32 3.32
CA PRO A 52 -14.97 8.49 3.26
C PRO A 52 -15.88 8.49 2.03
N GLU A 53 -17.14 8.91 2.16
CA GLU A 53 -18.11 8.95 1.05
C GLU A 53 -17.67 9.80 -0.14
N LEU A 54 -16.86 10.85 0.11
CA LEU A 54 -16.32 11.73 -0.93
C LEU A 54 -15.10 11.12 -1.65
N ALA A 55 -14.58 9.98 -1.20
CA ALA A 55 -13.53 9.27 -1.91
C ALA A 55 -14.16 8.30 -2.91
N GLU A 56 -13.65 8.31 -4.14
CA GLU A 56 -13.94 7.26 -5.11
C GLU A 56 -13.18 5.99 -4.69
N VAL A 57 -13.84 4.84 -4.68
CA VAL A 57 -13.24 3.56 -4.26
C VAL A 57 -13.32 2.56 -5.40
N ILE A 58 -12.16 2.10 -5.85
CA ILE A 58 -12.00 1.04 -6.85
C ILE A 58 -11.60 -0.24 -6.12
N SER A 59 -12.52 -1.20 -6.07
CA SER A 59 -12.27 -2.49 -5.42
C SER A 59 -11.53 -3.44 -6.35
N VAL A 60 -10.45 -4.04 -5.85
CA VAL A 60 -9.64 -5.03 -6.56
C VAL A 60 -9.41 -6.25 -5.67
N ILE A 61 -9.07 -7.38 -6.28
CA ILE A 61 -8.81 -8.63 -5.58
C ILE A 61 -7.33 -8.99 -5.65
N SER A 62 -6.76 -9.06 -6.85
CA SER A 62 -5.38 -9.52 -7.07
C SER A 62 -4.36 -8.37 -7.15
N THR A 63 -3.06 -8.71 -7.07
CA THR A 63 -1.98 -7.74 -7.29
C THR A 63 -2.01 -7.19 -8.71
N GLU A 64 -2.35 -8.04 -9.68
CA GLU A 64 -2.50 -7.70 -11.09
C GLU A 64 -3.66 -6.72 -11.32
N GLU A 65 -4.84 -6.99 -10.75
CA GLU A 65 -5.98 -6.04 -10.81
C GLU A 65 -5.65 -4.71 -10.13
N MET A 66 -4.95 -4.75 -8.98
CA MET A 66 -4.49 -3.53 -8.33
C MET A 66 -3.55 -2.73 -9.23
N LEU A 67 -2.60 -3.39 -9.88
CA LEU A 67 -1.69 -2.74 -10.83
C LEU A 67 -2.46 -2.15 -12.01
N GLU A 68 -3.36 -2.89 -12.63
CA GLU A 68 -4.15 -2.45 -13.77
C GLU A 68 -4.97 -1.20 -13.43
N ALA A 69 -5.73 -1.24 -12.33
CA ALA A 69 -6.49 -0.09 -11.85
C ALA A 69 -5.59 1.12 -11.53
N CYS A 70 -4.41 0.89 -10.93
CA CYS A 70 -3.48 1.97 -10.67
C CYS A 70 -2.91 2.58 -11.96
N LEU A 71 -2.57 1.77 -12.96
CA LEU A 71 -2.05 2.25 -14.25
C LEU A 71 -3.08 3.08 -15.02
N GLU A 72 -4.36 2.76 -14.88
CA GLU A 72 -5.45 3.54 -15.48
C GLU A 72 -5.64 4.90 -14.80
N VAL A 73 -5.59 4.94 -13.46
CA VAL A 73 -5.95 6.14 -12.67
C VAL A 73 -4.77 7.08 -12.42
N PHE A 74 -3.56 6.53 -12.24
CA PHE A 74 -2.39 7.29 -11.82
C PHE A 74 -2.02 8.47 -12.75
N PRO A 75 -2.09 8.35 -14.09
CA PRO A 75 -1.75 9.46 -14.99
C PRO A 75 -2.58 10.73 -14.76
N ALA A 76 -3.82 10.60 -14.28
CA ALA A 76 -4.71 11.73 -14.00
C ALA A 76 -4.57 12.29 -12.57
N CYS A 77 -3.69 11.73 -11.74
CA CYS A 77 -3.49 12.14 -10.35
C CYS A 77 -2.27 13.07 -10.21
N ASP A 78 -2.28 13.94 -9.21
CA ASP A 78 -1.10 14.72 -8.82
C ASP A 78 -0.08 13.89 -8.01
N GLY A 79 -0.53 12.79 -7.41
CA GLY A 79 0.37 11.90 -6.68
C GLY A 79 -0.27 10.66 -6.05
N LEU A 80 0.59 9.86 -5.42
CA LEU A 80 0.28 8.56 -4.86
C LEU A 80 0.70 8.44 -3.39
N ILE A 81 -0.19 7.90 -2.56
CA ILE A 81 0.17 7.32 -1.25
C ILE A 81 0.00 5.80 -1.31
N ALA A 82 1.12 5.09 -1.44
CA ALA A 82 1.17 3.64 -1.56
C ALA A 82 1.24 2.95 -0.19
N VAL A 83 0.07 2.67 0.40
CA VAL A 83 -0.08 2.02 1.72
C VAL A 83 -0.77 0.64 1.65
N ALA A 84 -0.98 0.11 0.44
CA ALA A 84 -1.47 -1.26 0.27
C ALA A 84 -0.39 -2.27 0.69
N ALA A 85 -0.82 -3.52 0.90
CA ALA A 85 0.08 -4.65 1.09
C ALA A 85 -0.15 -5.70 -0.01
N PRO A 86 0.24 -5.44 -1.28
CA PRO A 86 0.14 -6.44 -2.33
C PRO A 86 0.96 -7.69 -1.99
N CYS A 87 0.47 -8.85 -2.39
CA CYS A 87 1.23 -10.09 -2.30
C CYS A 87 2.42 -10.03 -3.24
N ASP A 88 3.61 -10.36 -2.75
CA ASP A 88 4.83 -10.44 -3.57
C ASP A 88 4.89 -11.71 -4.42
N TYR A 89 4.07 -12.71 -4.10
CA TYR A 89 4.05 -14.02 -4.78
C TYR A 89 2.62 -14.48 -5.07
N ARG A 90 2.46 -15.22 -6.16
CA ARG A 90 1.22 -15.90 -6.55
C ARG A 90 1.46 -17.35 -7.00
N PRO A 91 0.47 -18.24 -6.93
CA PRO A 91 0.60 -19.59 -7.47
C PRO A 91 0.78 -19.58 -8.98
N VAL A 92 1.64 -20.47 -9.48
CA VAL A 92 1.80 -20.72 -10.93
C VAL A 92 0.51 -21.28 -11.53
N VAL A 93 -0.18 -22.14 -10.79
CA VAL A 93 -1.45 -22.76 -11.20
C VAL A 93 -2.49 -22.51 -10.12
N VAL A 94 -3.63 -21.97 -10.52
CA VAL A 94 -4.84 -21.87 -9.70
C VAL A 94 -5.74 -23.05 -10.06
N ALA A 95 -6.09 -23.87 -9.08
CA ALA A 95 -7.00 -25.00 -9.31
C ALA A 95 -8.41 -24.49 -9.62
N SER A 96 -9.10 -25.10 -10.60
CA SER A 96 -10.50 -24.77 -10.93
C SER A 96 -11.49 -25.29 -9.88
N GLU A 97 -11.09 -26.29 -9.09
CA GLU A 97 -11.88 -26.86 -8.00
C GLU A 97 -11.13 -26.77 -6.66
N LYS A 98 -11.88 -26.82 -5.56
CA LYS A 98 -11.33 -26.86 -4.21
C LYS A 98 -10.35 -28.03 -4.06
N ILE A 99 -9.08 -27.75 -3.80
CA ILE A 99 -8.04 -28.78 -3.67
C ILE A 99 -8.41 -29.72 -2.51
N ARG A 100 -8.61 -31.00 -2.80
CA ARG A 100 -9.04 -31.98 -1.79
C ARG A 100 -7.88 -32.37 -0.87
N LYS A 101 -8.21 -32.79 0.36
CA LYS A 101 -7.22 -33.41 1.25
C LYS A 101 -6.84 -34.77 0.67
N THR A 102 -5.55 -35.01 0.52
CA THR A 102 -5.00 -36.27 -0.04
C THR A 102 -4.27 -37.12 1.00
N GLY A 103 -4.12 -36.63 2.23
CA GLY A 103 -3.28 -37.28 3.25
C GLY A 103 -1.79 -36.99 3.10
N HIS A 104 -1.38 -36.24 2.07
CA HIS A 104 0.00 -35.82 1.82
C HIS A 104 0.16 -34.30 1.95
N PRO A 105 1.39 -33.78 2.16
CA PRO A 105 1.65 -32.35 2.12
C PRO A 105 1.21 -31.72 0.80
N LEU A 106 0.62 -30.53 0.87
CA LEU A 106 0.34 -29.69 -0.30
C LEU A 106 1.59 -28.86 -0.62
N GLN A 107 2.15 -29.03 -1.82
CA GLN A 107 3.25 -28.21 -2.31
C GLN A 107 2.70 -27.16 -3.28
N LEU A 108 3.07 -25.90 -3.07
CA LEU A 108 2.70 -24.79 -3.93
C LEU A 108 3.95 -24.27 -4.65
N HIS A 109 3.86 -24.17 -5.97
CA HIS A 109 4.87 -23.48 -6.77
C HIS A 109 4.42 -22.03 -6.95
N LEU A 110 5.23 -21.10 -6.46
CA LEU A 110 4.93 -19.67 -6.47
C LEU A 110 5.88 -18.93 -7.41
N ILE A 111 5.38 -17.87 -8.02
CA ILE A 111 6.15 -16.91 -8.83
C ILE A 111 5.88 -15.50 -8.32
N GLU A 112 6.81 -14.58 -8.57
CA GLU A 112 6.66 -13.18 -8.19
C GLU A 112 5.47 -12.52 -8.91
N THR A 113 4.78 -11.64 -8.18
CA THR A 113 3.81 -10.70 -8.74
C THR A 113 4.53 -9.43 -9.21
N PRO A 114 3.89 -8.59 -10.04
CA PRO A 114 4.49 -7.30 -10.38
C PRO A 114 4.52 -6.35 -9.18
N ASP A 115 5.63 -5.60 -9.01
CA ASP A 115 5.73 -4.54 -7.99
C ASP A 115 4.94 -3.31 -8.43
N VAL A 116 3.73 -3.16 -7.89
CA VAL A 116 2.79 -2.07 -8.22
C VAL A 116 3.45 -0.70 -8.20
N VAL A 117 4.22 -0.39 -7.16
CA VAL A 117 4.80 0.96 -7.00
C VAL A 117 5.96 1.17 -7.96
N ALA A 118 6.78 0.14 -8.20
CA ALA A 118 7.87 0.25 -9.18
C ALA A 118 7.32 0.46 -10.60
N ARG A 119 6.24 -0.23 -10.98
CA ARG A 119 5.60 -0.04 -12.29
C ARG A 119 4.98 1.35 -12.45
N LEU A 120 4.44 1.93 -11.37
CA LEU A 120 3.96 3.32 -11.41
C LEU A 120 5.10 4.34 -11.51
N ALA A 121 6.25 4.05 -10.89
CA ALA A 121 7.43 4.89 -11.02
C ALA A 121 7.98 4.94 -12.46
N GLU A 122 7.82 3.85 -13.24
CA GLU A 122 8.21 3.83 -14.67
C GLU A 122 7.40 4.79 -15.54
N ILE A 123 6.15 5.09 -15.16
CA ILE A 123 5.25 5.98 -15.90
C ILE A 123 5.05 7.35 -15.22
N LYS A 124 5.76 7.60 -14.12
CA LYS A 124 5.72 8.87 -13.39
C LYS A 124 6.32 9.97 -14.27
N GLU A 125 5.56 11.05 -14.47
CA GLU A 125 6.02 12.26 -15.15
C GLU A 125 6.29 13.35 -14.11
N SER A 126 5.24 13.96 -13.58
CA SER A 126 5.30 15.03 -12.58
C SER A 126 4.69 14.64 -11.23
N GLN A 127 4.13 13.43 -11.12
CA GLN A 127 3.42 12.98 -9.92
C GLN A 127 4.37 12.79 -8.74
N TRP A 128 3.97 13.20 -7.55
CA TRP A 128 4.69 12.82 -6.33
C TRP A 128 4.27 11.43 -5.84
N MET A 129 5.18 10.72 -5.18
CA MET A 129 4.96 9.36 -4.68
C MET A 129 5.45 9.21 -3.24
N VAL A 130 4.56 8.72 -2.38
CA VAL A 130 4.86 8.36 -0.99
C VAL A 130 4.62 6.87 -0.81
N ALA A 131 5.65 6.11 -0.41
CA ALA A 131 5.51 4.68 -0.14
C ALA A 131 5.47 4.38 1.36
N PHE A 132 4.89 3.24 1.73
CA PHE A 132 5.05 2.65 3.05
C PHE A 132 6.01 1.46 2.98
N ALA A 133 6.96 1.41 3.91
CA ALA A 133 7.88 0.31 4.09
C ALA A 133 7.64 -0.31 5.47
N MET A 134 6.96 -1.45 5.45
CA MET A 134 6.78 -2.29 6.61
C MET A 134 7.84 -3.39 6.59
N GLU A 135 8.76 -3.36 7.55
CA GLU A 135 9.91 -4.26 7.60
C GLU A 135 10.07 -4.87 8.99
N THR A 136 10.54 -6.12 9.05
CA THR A 136 10.80 -6.83 10.31
C THR A 136 12.21 -6.57 10.84
N ASP A 137 13.16 -6.33 9.94
CA ASP A 137 14.59 -6.21 10.23
C ASP A 137 15.18 -5.04 9.44
N ASP A 138 16.13 -4.33 10.04
CA ASP A 138 16.84 -3.18 9.44
C ASP A 138 15.91 -2.16 8.74
N VAL A 139 14.81 -1.83 9.42
CA VAL A 139 13.66 -1.06 8.89
C VAL A 139 14.09 0.17 8.08
N ARG A 140 15.01 0.99 8.62
CA ARG A 140 15.48 2.21 7.95
C ARG A 140 16.23 1.90 6.65
N MET A 141 17.16 0.95 6.69
CA MET A 141 18.02 0.63 5.53
C MET A 141 17.18 0.10 4.37
N ARG A 142 16.25 -0.81 4.67
CA ARG A 142 15.31 -1.35 3.66
C ARG A 142 14.34 -0.31 3.14
N ALA A 143 13.87 0.61 4.00
CA ALA A 143 13.06 1.74 3.57
C ALA A 143 13.82 2.63 2.58
N LEU A 144 15.09 2.96 2.84
CA LEU A 144 15.92 3.74 1.91
C LEU A 144 16.12 3.05 0.56
N GLN A 145 16.37 1.74 0.56
CA GLN A 145 16.47 0.97 -0.69
C GLN A 145 15.16 0.99 -1.49
N LYS A 146 14.01 0.86 -0.81
CA LYS A 146 12.69 0.94 -1.46
C LYS A 146 12.40 2.33 -1.99
N LEU A 147 12.77 3.38 -1.25
CA LEU A 147 12.60 4.78 -1.63
C LEU A 147 13.32 5.07 -2.96
N GLU A 148 14.59 4.68 -3.06
CA GLU A 148 15.40 4.85 -4.28
C GLU A 148 14.87 4.00 -5.44
N ARG A 149 14.68 2.70 -5.23
CA ARG A 149 14.21 1.75 -6.26
C ARG A 149 12.86 2.14 -6.86
N LYS A 150 12.00 2.76 -6.06
CA LYS A 150 10.62 3.13 -6.44
C LYS A 150 10.47 4.61 -6.75
N SER A 151 11.57 5.35 -6.87
CA SER A 151 11.62 6.79 -7.20
C SER A 151 10.60 7.61 -6.40
N CYS A 152 10.47 7.28 -5.11
CA CYS A 152 9.54 7.91 -4.20
C CYS A 152 10.15 9.18 -3.60
N ASP A 153 9.30 10.18 -3.37
CA ASP A 153 9.69 11.46 -2.80
C ASP A 153 9.74 11.39 -1.26
N LEU A 154 8.89 10.54 -0.69
CA LEU A 154 8.87 10.21 0.74
C LEU A 154 8.66 8.71 0.93
N ILE A 155 9.17 8.18 2.04
CA ILE A 155 8.82 6.85 2.52
C ILE A 155 8.47 6.89 4.00
N VAL A 156 7.41 6.15 4.36
CA VAL A 156 6.97 5.95 5.74
C VAL A 156 7.47 4.57 6.18
N ALA A 157 8.48 4.55 7.04
CA ALA A 157 9.07 3.35 7.60
C ALA A 157 8.36 2.96 8.90
N ASN A 158 7.87 1.72 9.00
CA ASN A 158 7.19 1.22 10.21
C ASN A 158 7.49 -0.28 10.46
N GLY A 159 7.35 -0.72 11.72
CA GLY A 159 7.58 -2.11 12.12
C GLY A 159 6.32 -3.00 12.15
N PRO A 160 6.47 -4.33 12.32
CA PRO A 160 5.40 -5.34 12.34
C PRO A 160 4.28 -5.06 13.35
N GLY A 161 4.62 -4.43 14.49
CA GLY A 161 3.68 -4.10 15.56
C GLY A 161 2.51 -3.20 15.13
N ALA A 162 2.59 -2.57 13.96
CA ALA A 162 1.49 -1.77 13.40
C ALA A 162 0.37 -2.61 12.76
N ILE A 163 0.60 -3.89 12.42
CA ILE A 163 -0.44 -4.79 11.87
C ILE A 163 -1.50 -5.03 12.95
N HIS A 164 -2.77 -4.85 12.59
CA HIS A 164 -3.92 -4.98 13.48
C HIS A 164 -3.91 -4.12 14.77
N ALA A 165 -2.91 -3.26 14.99
CA ALA A 165 -2.88 -2.31 16.10
C ALA A 165 -3.72 -1.04 15.84
N PRO A 166 -4.24 -0.37 16.88
CA PRO A 166 -4.85 0.96 16.76
C PRO A 166 -3.81 2.07 16.55
N GLU A 167 -2.57 1.82 16.96
CA GLU A 167 -1.45 2.76 16.93
C GLU A 167 -0.39 2.35 15.90
N ILE A 168 0.48 3.30 15.57
CA ILE A 168 1.61 3.10 14.67
C ILE A 168 2.78 4.00 15.10
N ASP A 169 3.97 3.42 15.12
CA ASP A 169 5.23 4.16 15.12
C ASP A 169 5.74 4.23 13.68
N ALA A 170 6.03 5.43 13.22
CA ALA A 170 6.40 5.70 11.85
C ALA A 170 7.54 6.73 11.77
N GLU A 171 8.53 6.43 10.95
CA GLU A 171 9.56 7.38 10.56
C GLU A 171 9.34 7.80 9.11
N LEU A 172 9.25 9.11 8.87
CA LEU A 172 9.13 9.67 7.52
C LEU A 172 10.50 10.10 7.04
N ILE A 173 10.90 9.60 5.88
CA ILE A 173 12.22 9.81 5.30
C ILE A 173 12.03 10.39 3.88
N ASP A 174 12.77 11.45 3.56
CA ASP A 174 12.76 12.05 2.22
C ASP A 174 13.75 11.39 1.25
N ALA A 175 13.63 11.72 -0.04
CA ALA A 175 14.49 11.22 -1.11
C ALA A 175 16.02 11.41 -0.88
N LYS A 176 16.43 12.30 0.05
CA LYS A 176 17.84 12.49 0.43
C LYS A 176 18.26 11.59 1.60
N GLY A 177 17.37 10.73 2.08
CA GLY A 177 17.54 9.89 3.26
C GLY A 177 17.43 10.64 4.58
N THR A 178 16.91 11.88 4.57
CA THR A 178 16.77 12.69 5.78
C THR A 178 15.47 12.36 6.48
N THR A 179 15.53 12.17 7.81
CA THR A 179 14.31 12.03 8.62
C THR A 179 13.57 13.36 8.67
N VAL A 180 12.37 13.36 8.11
CA VAL A 180 11.45 14.51 8.09
C VAL A 180 10.63 14.58 9.37
N ALA A 181 10.19 13.43 9.88
CA ALA A 181 9.43 13.33 11.11
C ALA A 181 9.51 11.93 11.72
N VAL A 182 9.35 11.86 13.03
CA VAL A 182 9.06 10.61 13.76
C VAL A 182 7.71 10.78 14.42
N LEU A 183 6.77 9.90 14.09
CA LEU A 183 5.37 9.98 14.48
C LEU A 183 5.00 8.74 15.27
N SER A 184 4.22 8.93 16.33
CA SER A 184 3.71 7.84 17.16
C SER A 184 2.30 8.15 17.65
N GLY A 185 1.47 7.12 17.77
CA GLY A 185 0.14 7.18 18.35
C GLY A 185 -0.96 6.64 17.42
N PRO A 186 -2.24 7.02 17.65
CA PRO A 186 -3.37 6.50 16.90
C PRO A 186 -3.24 6.74 15.40
N LYS A 187 -3.60 5.74 14.59
CA LYS A 187 -3.50 5.80 13.11
C LYS A 187 -4.16 7.03 12.51
N GLN A 188 -5.29 7.48 13.05
CA GLN A 188 -5.98 8.67 12.57
C GLN A 188 -5.19 9.95 12.83
N ARG A 189 -4.45 10.04 13.95
CA ARG A 189 -3.58 11.18 14.24
C ARG A 189 -2.34 11.13 13.36
N VAL A 190 -1.69 9.97 13.27
CA VAL A 190 -0.49 9.80 12.44
C VAL A 190 -0.81 10.05 10.96
N ALA A 191 -1.93 9.57 10.44
CA ALA A 191 -2.35 9.83 9.07
C ALA A 191 -2.55 11.33 8.77
N LYS A 192 -3.12 12.10 9.73
CA LYS A 192 -3.25 13.56 9.59
C LYS A 192 -1.89 14.25 9.52
N GLU A 193 -0.94 13.86 10.38
CA GLU A 193 0.40 14.42 10.37
C GLU A 193 1.17 14.04 9.10
N ILE A 194 1.08 12.79 8.65
CA ILE A 194 1.66 12.36 7.36
C ILE A 194 1.10 13.21 6.23
N PHE A 195 -0.23 13.38 6.16
CA PHE A 195 -0.84 14.16 5.09
C PHE A 195 -0.46 15.64 5.15
N ARG A 196 -0.39 16.24 6.35
CA ARG A 196 0.10 17.62 6.54
C ARG A 196 1.52 17.78 5.99
N ILE A 197 2.42 16.85 6.29
CA ILE A 197 3.81 16.85 5.78
C ILE A 197 3.84 16.73 4.26
N ILE A 198 2.99 15.88 3.68
CA ILE A 198 2.83 15.75 2.23
C ILE A 198 2.39 17.09 1.63
N GLN A 199 1.38 17.75 2.20
CA GLN A 199 0.93 19.06 1.73
C GLN A 199 2.05 20.11 1.74
N GLU A 200 2.74 20.23 2.87
CA GLU A 200 3.81 21.24 3.04
C GLU A 200 5.00 21.04 2.10
N ARG A 201 5.29 19.79 1.72
CA ARG A 201 6.51 19.46 0.97
C ARG A 201 6.29 19.17 -0.51
N LEU A 202 5.14 18.61 -0.86
CA LEU A 202 4.91 18.06 -2.20
C LEU A 202 3.77 18.76 -2.96
N LEU A 203 2.86 19.46 -2.27
CA LEU A 203 1.73 20.15 -2.93
C LEU A 203 1.85 21.69 -2.94
N VAL A 204 2.78 22.25 -2.16
CA VAL A 204 3.01 23.72 -2.08
C VAL A 204 4.31 24.13 -2.78
N ALA A 205 4.94 23.20 -3.52
CA ALA A 205 6.16 23.43 -4.29
C ALA A 205 5.87 23.87 -5.73
#